data_AF-A0A4S4MEX5-F1
#
_entry.id   AF-A0A4S4MEX5-F1
#
_cell.length_a   1.000
_cell.length_b   1.000
_cell.length_c   1.000
_cell.angle_alpha   90.00
_cell.angle_beta   90.00
_cell.angle_gamma   90.00
#
_symmetry.space_group_name_H-M   'P 1'
#
loop_
_entity.id
_entity.type
_entity.pdbx_description
1 polymer ?
#
loop_
_entity_poly.entity_id
_entity_poly.type
_entity_poly.pdbx_seq_one_letter_code
_entity_poly.pdbx_strand_id
1 'polypeptide(L)'
;MVEHLSMSSTTARSLKMQYLTIVTLLAFVVATAIPMPIWHRIAKNISAAQNTLTWSVPTPERVAIHIIPASVHFDMGTPAWNNLLPSGGHTIHLDEPDGSVSTHTVAMFHQLRCIEILQQAYYDEGSHRTSELPQHCLNYLRQTFECHVDMRLEPQGSSFTHNGFESLCYDWDGIFDEAERNHHAYASRLAA
;
A
#
# COMPACT_ATOMS: atom_id res chain seq x y z
N MET A 1 27.20 -1.97 47.26
CA MET A 1 27.91 -3.10 46.62
C MET A 1 26.89 -3.92 45.85
N VAL A 2 26.62 -3.55 44.61
CA VAL A 2 25.82 -4.36 43.67
C VAL A 2 26.55 -4.28 42.34
N GLU A 3 27.32 -5.31 42.01
CA GLU A 3 27.97 -5.46 40.72
C GLU A 3 26.91 -5.85 39.68
N HIS A 4 26.62 -4.95 38.74
CA HIS A 4 25.85 -5.30 37.55
C HIS A 4 26.76 -6.04 36.57
N LEU A 5 26.52 -7.34 36.41
CA LEU A 5 27.14 -8.19 35.40
C LEU A 5 26.83 -7.66 33.99
N SER A 6 27.83 -7.04 33.36
CA SER A 6 27.84 -6.73 31.93
C SER A 6 28.02 -8.03 31.15
N MET A 7 26.93 -8.59 30.64
CA MET A 7 26.98 -9.71 29.70
C MET A 7 27.42 -9.19 28.33
N SER A 8 28.58 -9.64 27.84
CA SER A 8 29.25 -9.16 26.64
C SER A 8 28.37 -9.21 25.38
N SER A 9 28.37 -8.14 24.57
CA SER A 9 27.61 -8.04 23.30
C SER A 9 27.93 -9.16 22.28
N THR A 10 29.12 -9.77 22.38
CA THR A 10 29.53 -10.91 21.54
C THR A 10 28.78 -12.20 21.87
N THR A 11 28.49 -12.45 23.15
CA THR A 11 27.73 -13.63 23.58
C THR A 11 26.27 -13.57 23.12
N ALA A 12 25.63 -12.40 23.15
CA ALA A 12 24.27 -12.21 22.65
C ALA A 12 24.17 -12.43 21.13
N ARG A 13 25.17 -11.99 20.35
CA ARG A 13 25.24 -12.19 18.90
C ARG A 13 25.49 -13.66 18.53
N SER A 14 26.31 -14.36 19.32
CA SER A 14 26.55 -15.81 19.18
C SER A 14 25.29 -16.63 19.47
N LEU A 15 24.54 -16.31 20.53
CA LEU A 15 23.26 -16.99 20.83
C LEU A 15 22.21 -16.78 19.73
N LYS A 16 22.05 -15.55 19.22
CA LYS A 16 21.12 -15.27 18.11
C LYS A 16 21.47 -16.09 16.87
N MET A 17 22.77 -16.21 16.56
CA MET A 17 23.23 -16.96 15.40
C MET A 17 23.02 -18.47 15.57
N GLN A 18 23.33 -19.03 16.76
CA GLN A 18 23.05 -20.42 17.09
C GLN A 18 21.55 -20.74 17.05
N TYR A 19 20.71 -19.85 17.59
CA TYR A 19 19.26 -19.98 17.54
C TYR A 19 18.74 -20.01 16.09
N LEU A 20 19.17 -19.06 15.25
CA LEU A 20 18.83 -19.05 13.83
C LEU A 20 19.25 -20.34 13.12
N THR A 21 20.46 -20.84 13.35
CA THR A 21 20.93 -22.09 12.73
C THR A 21 20.14 -23.31 13.19
N ILE A 22 19.73 -23.38 14.45
CA ILE A 22 18.95 -24.49 14.97
C ILE A 22 17.53 -24.46 14.39
N VAL A 23 16.92 -23.27 14.32
CA VAL A 23 15.57 -23.08 13.74
C VAL A 23 15.56 -23.45 12.26
N THR A 24 16.56 -23.04 11.48
CA THR A 24 16.63 -23.37 10.04
C THR A 24 16.87 -24.86 9.80
N LEU A 25 17.75 -25.50 10.59
CA LEU A 25 17.97 -26.95 10.52
C LEU A 25 16.71 -27.74 10.88
N LEU A 26 15.99 -27.33 11.93
CA LEU A 26 14.72 -27.94 12.31
C LEU A 26 13.67 -27.78 11.19
N ALA A 27 13.54 -26.60 10.61
CA ALA A 27 12.62 -26.36 9.51
C ALA A 27 12.95 -27.25 8.29
N PHE A 28 14.23 -27.45 7.98
CA PHE A 28 14.67 -28.30 6.88
C PHE A 28 14.39 -29.79 7.13
N VAL A 29 14.65 -30.29 8.34
CA VAL A 29 14.34 -31.68 8.72
C VAL A 29 12.84 -31.93 8.66
N VAL A 30 12.03 -31.00 9.18
CA VAL A 30 10.56 -31.08 9.06
C VAL A 30 10.13 -31.06 7.60
N ALA A 31 10.71 -30.18 6.79
CA ALA A 31 10.33 -30.05 5.39
C ALA A 31 10.64 -31.31 4.57
N THR A 32 11.77 -31.96 4.84
CA THR A 32 12.19 -33.19 4.15
C THR A 32 11.48 -34.44 4.68
N ALA A 33 10.95 -34.41 5.90
CA ALA A 33 10.15 -35.51 6.47
C ALA A 33 8.71 -35.57 5.92
N ILE A 34 8.22 -34.51 5.27
CA ILE A 34 6.89 -34.45 4.68
C ILE A 34 6.89 -35.09 3.28
N PRO A 35 6.06 -36.13 3.01
CA PRO A 35 5.96 -36.75 1.70
C PRO A 35 5.58 -35.78 0.57
N MET A 36 6.15 -35.95 -0.62
CA MET A 36 5.87 -35.12 -1.81
C MET A 36 4.37 -34.92 -2.14
N PRO A 37 3.45 -35.90 -1.98
CA PRO A 37 2.03 -35.66 -2.21
C PRO A 37 1.40 -34.63 -1.27
N ILE A 38 1.92 -34.53 -0.04
CA ILE A 38 1.47 -33.53 0.93
C ILE A 38 1.99 -32.15 0.51
N TRP A 39 3.26 -32.06 0.09
CA TRP A 39 3.80 -30.83 -0.50
C TRP A 39 2.99 -30.34 -1.69
N HIS A 40 2.57 -31.25 -2.57
CA HIS A 40 1.73 -30.91 -3.72
C HIS A 40 0.35 -30.37 -3.30
N ARG A 41 -0.28 -30.96 -2.28
CA ARG A 41 -1.56 -30.47 -1.73
C ARG A 41 -1.41 -29.11 -1.06
N ILE A 42 -0.35 -28.91 -0.28
CA ILE A 42 -0.06 -27.62 0.36
C ILE A 42 0.15 -26.55 -0.71
N ALA A 43 1.01 -26.80 -1.71
CA ALA A 43 1.25 -25.87 -2.80
C ALA A 43 -0.04 -25.53 -3.55
N LYS A 44 -0.85 -26.54 -3.90
CA LYS A 44 -2.14 -26.32 -4.57
C LYS A 44 -3.09 -25.46 -3.74
N ASN A 45 -3.16 -25.69 -2.43
CA ASN A 45 -4.03 -24.91 -1.55
C ASN A 45 -3.53 -23.47 -1.38
N ILE A 46 -2.21 -23.27 -1.28
CA ILE A 46 -1.61 -21.92 -1.24
C ILE A 46 -1.89 -21.18 -2.54
N SER A 47 -1.66 -21.81 -3.70
CA SER A 47 -1.96 -21.20 -5.00
C SER A 47 -3.45 -20.91 -5.16
N ALA A 48 -4.32 -21.81 -4.70
CA ALA A 48 -5.76 -21.57 -4.71
C ALA A 48 -6.13 -20.36 -3.84
N ALA A 49 -5.57 -20.25 -2.63
CA ALA A 49 -5.81 -19.11 -1.73
C ALA A 49 -5.23 -17.80 -2.26
N GLN A 50 -4.09 -17.84 -2.98
CA GLN A 50 -3.51 -16.66 -3.63
C GLN A 50 -4.32 -16.22 -4.85
N ASN A 51 -4.96 -17.15 -5.56
CA ASN A 51 -5.75 -16.89 -6.76
C ASN A 51 -7.23 -16.57 -6.49
N THR A 52 -7.66 -16.43 -5.24
CA THR A 52 -9.03 -15.96 -4.94
C THR A 52 -9.14 -14.46 -5.14
N LEU A 53 -10.19 -14.04 -5.86
CA LEU A 53 -10.53 -12.64 -6.07
C LEU A 53 -11.34 -12.14 -4.88
N THR A 54 -10.64 -11.89 -3.78
CA THR A 54 -11.22 -11.36 -2.53
C THR A 54 -10.58 -10.02 -2.20
N TRP A 55 -11.22 -9.29 -1.28
CA TRP A 55 -10.69 -8.06 -0.72
C TRP A 55 -10.73 -8.11 0.80
N SER A 56 -9.57 -8.28 1.40
CA SER A 56 -9.37 -8.40 2.83
C SER A 56 -8.13 -7.62 3.24
N VAL A 57 -8.31 -6.32 3.46
CA VAL A 57 -7.25 -5.44 3.94
C VAL A 57 -7.02 -5.68 5.44
N PRO A 58 -5.75 -5.77 5.91
CA PRO A 58 -5.46 -5.79 7.33
C PRO A 58 -5.94 -4.50 8.02
N THR A 59 -6.15 -4.56 9.34
CA THR A 59 -6.48 -3.33 10.09
C THR A 59 -5.31 -2.35 9.99
N PRO A 60 -5.51 -1.13 9.47
CA PRO A 60 -4.41 -0.21 9.23
C PRO A 60 -3.87 0.33 10.55
N GLU A 61 -2.55 0.29 10.70
CA GLU A 61 -1.85 0.91 11.82
C GLU A 61 -1.81 2.44 11.66
N ARG A 62 -1.46 3.15 12.73
CA ARG A 62 -1.28 4.61 12.69
C ARG A 62 0.20 4.93 12.67
N VAL A 63 0.60 5.77 11.72
CA VAL A 63 2.00 6.21 11.54
C VAL A 63 2.07 7.74 11.57
N ALA A 64 3.16 8.25 12.14
CA ALA A 64 3.45 9.68 12.10
C ALA A 64 4.11 10.02 10.76
N ILE A 65 3.56 11.00 10.06
CA ILE A 65 4.07 11.49 8.79
C ILE A 65 4.34 12.99 8.91
N HIS A 66 5.55 13.38 8.51
CA HIS A 66 5.90 14.78 8.33
C HIS A 66 5.42 15.27 6.96
N ILE A 67 4.37 16.09 6.93
CA ILE A 67 3.82 16.64 5.70
C ILE A 67 4.70 17.81 5.24
N ILE A 68 5.29 17.66 4.04
CA ILE A 68 6.16 18.66 3.41
C ILE A 68 5.35 19.43 2.35
N PRO A 69 5.06 20.73 2.55
CA PRO A 69 4.23 21.51 1.63
C PRO A 69 4.86 21.75 0.25
N ALA A 70 6.18 21.69 0.15
CA ALA A 70 6.94 21.88 -1.09
C ALA A 70 7.88 20.68 -1.32
N SER A 71 7.31 19.56 -1.77
CA SER A 71 8.09 18.36 -2.11
C SER A 71 8.70 18.50 -3.50
N VAL A 72 10.01 18.26 -3.61
CA VAL A 72 10.71 18.16 -4.91
C VAL A 72 10.41 16.85 -5.64
N HIS A 73 9.89 15.85 -4.94
CA HIS A 73 9.62 14.54 -5.53
C HIS A 73 8.36 14.53 -6.40
N PHE A 74 7.33 15.28 -5.97
CA PHE A 74 6.06 15.44 -6.68
C PHE A 74 5.95 16.84 -7.31
N ASP A 75 7.04 17.36 -7.88
CA ASP A 75 6.98 18.61 -8.65
C ASP A 75 6.13 18.42 -9.91
N MET A 76 5.62 19.51 -10.47
CA MET A 76 4.75 19.48 -11.66
C MET A 76 5.48 18.87 -12.86
N GLY A 77 4.83 17.93 -13.55
CA GLY A 77 5.39 17.26 -14.73
C GLY A 77 6.40 16.15 -14.44
N THR A 78 6.62 15.82 -13.17
CA THR A 78 7.54 14.73 -12.81
C THR A 78 6.92 13.34 -13.04
N PRO A 79 7.71 12.31 -13.38
CA PRO A 79 7.20 10.94 -13.52
C PRO A 79 6.67 10.33 -12.21
N ALA A 80 6.95 10.96 -11.05
CA ALA A 80 6.50 10.47 -9.74
C ALA A 80 4.97 10.35 -9.67
N TRP A 81 4.25 11.23 -10.36
CA TRP A 81 2.78 11.20 -10.47
C TRP A 81 2.25 9.90 -11.09
N ASN A 82 3.04 9.19 -11.89
CA ASN A 82 2.65 7.93 -12.53
C ASN A 82 2.76 6.72 -11.58
N ASN A 83 3.37 6.88 -10.40
CA ASN A 83 3.63 5.81 -9.43
C ASN A 83 2.69 5.89 -8.22
N LEU A 84 1.56 6.58 -8.35
CA LEU A 84 0.57 6.72 -7.27
C LEU A 84 -0.34 5.50 -7.10
N LEU A 85 -0.37 4.60 -8.08
CA LEU A 85 -1.33 3.51 -8.15
C LEU A 85 -0.61 2.16 -8.21
N PRO A 86 -1.23 1.08 -7.71
CA PRO A 86 -0.76 -0.27 -7.94
C PRO A 86 -0.82 -0.63 -9.43
N SER A 87 -0.20 -1.75 -9.80
CA SER A 87 -0.10 -2.23 -11.18
C SER A 87 -1.46 -2.39 -11.86
N GLY A 88 -2.50 -2.72 -11.09
CA GLY A 88 -3.90 -2.80 -11.55
C GLY A 88 -4.64 -1.47 -11.67
N GLY A 89 -3.97 -0.34 -11.42
CA GLY A 89 -4.58 0.99 -11.41
C GLY A 89 -5.42 1.23 -10.15
N HIS A 90 -6.64 1.72 -10.32
CA HIS A 90 -7.54 2.04 -9.20
C HIS A 90 -8.63 0.98 -8.97
N THR A 91 -8.60 -0.11 -9.74
CA THR A 91 -9.64 -1.13 -9.75
C THR A 91 -9.18 -2.45 -9.14
N ILE A 92 -10.13 -3.17 -8.54
CA ILE A 92 -9.98 -4.53 -8.03
C ILE A 92 -11.11 -5.41 -8.57
N HIS A 93 -10.91 -6.71 -8.53
CA HIS A 93 -11.85 -7.71 -9.01
C HIS A 93 -12.28 -8.64 -7.88
N LEU A 94 -13.57 -8.95 -7.78
CA LEU A 94 -14.12 -9.80 -6.72
C LEU A 94 -14.90 -10.99 -7.30
N ASP A 95 -14.73 -12.15 -6.67
CA ASP A 95 -15.58 -13.31 -6.90
C ASP A 95 -16.95 -13.08 -6.26
N GLU A 96 -18.01 -13.14 -7.07
CA GLU A 96 -19.38 -12.99 -6.60
C GLU A 96 -20.02 -14.35 -6.26
N PRO A 97 -21.04 -14.39 -5.37
CA PRO A 97 -21.71 -15.63 -4.99
C PRO A 97 -22.35 -16.40 -6.16
N ASP A 98 -22.70 -15.70 -7.24
CA ASP A 98 -23.27 -16.28 -8.46
C ASP A 98 -22.20 -16.84 -9.43
N GLY A 99 -20.93 -16.74 -9.06
CA GLY A 99 -19.78 -17.17 -9.87
C GLY A 99 -19.32 -16.15 -10.91
N SER A 100 -19.94 -14.97 -10.97
CA SER A 100 -19.45 -13.87 -11.80
C SER A 100 -18.27 -13.14 -11.13
N VAL A 101 -17.57 -12.31 -11.89
CA VAL A 101 -16.51 -11.44 -11.38
C VAL A 101 -16.97 -9.99 -11.52
N SER A 102 -17.03 -9.27 -10.40
CA SER A 102 -17.33 -7.85 -10.38
C SER A 102 -16.05 -7.01 -10.32
N THR A 103 -16.11 -5.80 -10.86
CA THR A 103 -15.00 -4.84 -10.81
C THR A 103 -15.41 -3.65 -9.96
N HIS A 104 -14.55 -3.28 -9.02
CA HIS A 104 -14.78 -2.18 -8.09
C HIS A 104 -13.59 -1.25 -8.10
N THR A 105 -13.83 -0.01 -7.69
CA THR A 105 -12.77 0.98 -7.50
C THR A 105 -12.52 1.15 -6.00
N VAL A 106 -11.25 1.05 -5.59
CA VAL A 106 -10.87 1.38 -4.22
C VAL A 106 -10.87 2.91 -4.07
N ALA A 107 -11.64 3.42 -3.11
CA ALA A 107 -11.86 4.86 -2.96
C ALA A 107 -10.56 5.66 -2.83
N MET A 108 -9.57 5.15 -2.07
CA MET A 108 -8.26 5.78 -1.93
C MET A 108 -7.53 5.92 -3.29
N PHE A 109 -7.50 4.85 -4.10
CA PHE A 109 -6.87 4.89 -5.41
C PHE A 109 -7.66 5.75 -6.41
N HIS A 110 -8.99 5.86 -6.27
CA HIS A 110 -9.76 6.80 -7.07
C HIS A 110 -9.34 8.25 -6.80
N GLN A 111 -9.14 8.60 -5.53
CA GLN A 111 -8.67 9.94 -5.14
C GLN A 111 -7.29 10.21 -5.75
N LEU A 112 -6.36 9.26 -5.65
CA LEU A 112 -5.02 9.39 -6.24
C LEU A 112 -5.05 9.48 -7.77
N ARG A 113 -5.87 8.66 -8.44
CA ARG A 113 -6.08 8.75 -9.89
C ARG A 113 -6.67 10.10 -10.31
N CYS A 114 -7.59 10.65 -9.52
CA CYS A 114 -8.13 11.99 -9.77
C CYS A 114 -7.03 13.06 -9.68
N ILE A 115 -6.11 12.94 -8.72
CA ILE A 115 -4.99 13.88 -8.59
C ILE A 115 -4.06 13.80 -9.81
N GLU A 116 -3.71 12.59 -10.26
CA GLU A 116 -2.90 12.38 -11.47
C GLU A 116 -3.55 13.03 -12.71
N ILE A 117 -4.86 12.82 -12.90
CA ILE A 117 -5.62 13.44 -14.01
C ILE A 117 -5.58 14.97 -13.93
N LEU A 118 -5.72 15.54 -12.74
CA LEU A 118 -5.67 17.01 -12.56
C LEU A 118 -4.27 17.56 -12.85
N GLN A 119 -3.23 16.84 -12.44
CA GLN A 119 -1.85 17.22 -12.73
C GLN A 119 -1.57 17.20 -14.23
N GLN A 120 -1.99 16.14 -14.93
CA GLN A 120 -1.88 16.01 -16.38
C GLN A 120 -2.66 17.11 -17.10
N ALA A 121 -3.92 17.35 -16.71
CA ALA A 121 -4.72 18.43 -17.31
C ALA A 121 -4.06 19.80 -17.11
N TYR A 122 -3.50 20.08 -15.93
CA TYR A 122 -2.80 21.33 -15.69
C TYR A 122 -1.53 21.47 -16.54
N TYR A 123 -0.73 20.41 -16.63
CA TYR A 123 0.56 20.42 -17.32
C TYR A 123 0.43 20.35 -18.86
N ASP A 124 -0.44 19.49 -19.38
CA ASP A 124 -0.58 19.21 -20.82
C ASP A 124 -1.64 20.08 -21.51
N GLU A 125 -2.78 20.35 -20.86
CA GLU A 125 -3.91 21.07 -21.49
C GLU A 125 -3.85 22.59 -21.25
N GLY A 126 -3.15 23.01 -20.20
CA GLY A 126 -3.08 24.39 -19.72
C GLY A 126 -4.30 24.79 -18.86
N SER A 127 -4.10 25.73 -17.93
CA SER A 127 -5.04 26.09 -16.84
C SER A 127 -6.40 26.67 -17.25
N HIS A 128 -6.69 26.78 -18.55
CA HIS A 128 -7.89 27.42 -19.09
C HIS A 128 -8.85 26.47 -19.79
N ARG A 129 -8.54 25.16 -19.84
CA ARG A 129 -9.44 24.16 -20.43
C ARG A 129 -10.27 23.48 -19.35
N THR A 130 -11.58 23.48 -19.54
CA THR A 130 -12.56 22.85 -18.64
C THR A 130 -13.08 21.57 -19.30
N SER A 131 -12.25 20.55 -19.39
CA SER A 131 -12.72 19.23 -19.80
C SER A 131 -13.59 18.60 -18.70
N GLU A 132 -14.57 17.79 -19.10
CA GLU A 132 -15.57 17.21 -18.17
C GLU A 132 -14.91 16.34 -17.09
N LEU A 133 -13.82 15.66 -17.43
CA LEU A 133 -13.13 14.72 -16.54
C LEU A 133 -12.41 15.41 -15.36
N PRO A 134 -11.52 16.41 -15.55
CA PRO A 134 -11.00 17.23 -14.45
C PRO A 134 -12.08 17.88 -13.59
N GLN A 135 -13.18 18.34 -14.19
CA GLN A 135 -14.31 18.89 -13.44
C GLN A 135 -14.97 17.82 -12.55
N HIS A 136 -15.16 16.61 -13.06
CA HIS A 136 -15.62 15.47 -12.27
C HIS A 136 -14.66 15.17 -11.12
N CYS A 137 -13.35 15.09 -11.38
CA CYS A 137 -12.32 14.81 -10.37
C CYS A 137 -12.32 15.86 -9.25
N LEU A 138 -12.39 17.16 -9.58
CA LEU A 138 -12.49 18.24 -8.59
C LEU A 138 -13.75 18.10 -7.72
N ASN A 139 -14.89 17.79 -8.33
CA ASN A 139 -16.12 17.58 -7.58
C ASN A 139 -16.07 16.35 -6.67
N TYR A 140 -15.46 15.26 -7.13
CA TYR A 140 -15.28 14.04 -6.34
C TYR A 140 -14.35 14.29 -5.14
N LEU A 141 -13.20 14.94 -5.36
CA LEU A 141 -12.25 15.27 -4.30
C LEU A 141 -12.83 16.24 -3.28
N ARG A 142 -13.55 17.29 -3.73
CA ARG A 142 -14.25 18.22 -2.82
C ARG A 142 -15.19 17.49 -1.86
N GLN A 143 -16.08 16.65 -2.40
CA GLN A 143 -17.04 15.91 -1.60
C GLN A 143 -16.36 14.91 -0.64
N THR A 144 -15.28 14.29 -1.09
CA THR A 144 -14.52 13.34 -0.26
C THR A 144 -13.81 14.03 0.90
N PHE A 145 -13.23 15.21 0.68
CA PHE A 145 -12.61 16.01 1.74
C PHE A 145 -13.64 16.51 2.76
N GLU A 146 -14.85 16.87 2.32
CA GLU A 146 -15.95 17.22 3.23
C GLU A 146 -16.35 16.05 4.15
N CYS A 147 -16.13 14.81 3.74
CA CYS A 147 -16.33 13.64 4.61
C CYS A 147 -15.14 13.34 5.53
N HIS A 148 -13.93 13.82 5.21
CA HIS A 148 -12.68 13.52 5.92
C HIS A 148 -11.96 14.82 6.30
N VAL A 149 -12.68 15.72 6.97
CA VAL A 149 -12.19 17.06 7.29
C VAL A 149 -11.03 16.99 8.30
N ASP A 150 -9.90 17.64 7.98
CA ASP A 150 -8.87 17.96 8.95
C ASP A 150 -9.31 19.17 9.78
N MET A 151 -9.59 18.94 11.07
CA MET A 151 -10.08 19.97 12.00
C MET A 151 -8.95 20.71 12.74
N ARG A 152 -7.67 20.44 12.40
CA ARG A 152 -6.51 21.11 13.00
C ARG A 152 -6.45 22.58 12.59
N LEU A 153 -5.96 23.42 13.49
CA LEU A 153 -5.63 24.81 13.17
C LEU A 153 -4.30 24.88 12.40
N GLU A 154 -4.29 25.55 11.26
CA GLU A 154 -3.06 25.83 10.52
C GLU A 154 -2.50 27.21 10.90
N PRO A 155 -1.20 27.33 11.22
CA PRO A 155 -0.61 28.62 11.53
C PRO A 155 -0.56 29.50 10.27
N GLN A 156 -1.03 30.75 10.39
CA GLN A 156 -0.93 31.76 9.33
C GLN A 156 0.50 32.33 9.30
N GLY A 157 1.19 32.28 8.16
CA GLY A 157 2.56 32.80 7.97
C GLY A 157 2.91 33.07 6.51
N SER A 158 3.99 33.82 6.23
CA SER A 158 4.32 34.26 4.86
C SER A 158 5.03 33.21 4.00
N SER A 159 4.42 32.99 2.82
CA SER A 159 4.87 32.36 1.56
C SER A 159 5.01 30.84 1.45
N PHE A 160 5.74 30.12 2.29
CA PHE A 160 5.79 28.64 2.24
C PHE A 160 6.19 28.14 3.63
N THR A 161 5.33 27.39 4.31
CA THR A 161 5.59 26.85 5.66
C THR A 161 6.71 25.79 5.60
N HIS A 162 7.96 26.25 5.51
CA HIS A 162 9.17 25.45 5.24
C HIS A 162 9.42 24.29 6.21
N ASN A 163 8.76 24.26 7.37
CA ASN A 163 8.99 23.24 8.39
C ASN A 163 7.93 22.13 8.40
N GLY A 164 6.99 22.14 7.45
CA GLY A 164 5.94 21.13 7.41
C GLY A 164 5.14 21.03 8.71
N PHE A 165 4.47 19.91 8.92
CA PHE A 165 3.85 19.57 10.19
C PHE A 165 3.72 18.06 10.34
N GLU A 166 3.68 17.58 11.59
CA GLU A 166 3.43 16.18 11.87
C GLU A 166 1.93 15.88 11.82
N SER A 167 1.59 14.78 11.15
CA SER A 167 0.23 14.24 11.09
C SER A 167 0.22 12.77 11.43
N LEU A 168 -0.85 12.29 12.08
CA LEU A 168 -1.03 10.88 12.39
C LEU A 168 -1.95 10.25 11.34
N CYS A 169 -1.35 9.60 10.36
CA CYS A 169 -2.03 8.98 9.23
C CYS A 169 -2.26 7.49 9.47
N TYR A 170 -3.11 6.88 8.63
CA TYR A 170 -3.17 5.43 8.52
C TYR A 170 -2.05 4.95 7.60
N ASP A 171 -1.39 3.88 8.01
CA ASP A 171 -0.50 3.13 7.12
C ASP A 171 -1.36 2.42 6.07
N TRP A 172 -1.14 2.77 4.81
CA TRP A 172 -1.90 2.28 3.67
C TRP A 172 -1.16 1.20 2.88
N ASP A 173 0.05 0.79 3.28
CA ASP A 173 0.83 -0.24 2.60
C ASP A 173 0.02 -1.54 2.46
N GLY A 174 -0.72 -1.93 3.51
CA GLY A 174 -1.59 -3.11 3.46
C GLY A 174 -2.75 -3.02 2.46
N ILE A 175 -3.22 -1.81 2.11
CA ILE A 175 -4.22 -1.61 1.05
C ILE A 175 -3.56 -1.77 -0.33
N PHE A 176 -2.33 -1.27 -0.48
CA PHE A 176 -1.57 -1.35 -1.72
C PHE A 176 -1.17 -2.79 -2.03
N ASP A 177 -0.59 -3.50 -1.07
CA ASP A 177 -0.20 -4.90 -1.19
C ASP A 177 -1.39 -5.80 -1.56
N GLU A 178 -2.55 -5.52 -0.96
CA GLU A 178 -3.78 -6.26 -1.24
C GLU A 178 -4.29 -6.02 -2.67
N ALA A 179 -4.15 -4.80 -3.18
CA ALA A 179 -4.51 -4.47 -4.55
C ALA A 179 -3.56 -5.12 -5.57
N GLU A 180 -2.26 -5.17 -5.27
CA GLU A 180 -1.30 -5.90 -6.10
C GLU A 180 -1.59 -7.40 -6.13
N ARG A 181 -1.84 -8.01 -4.96
CA ARG A 181 -2.26 -9.40 -4.87
C ARG A 181 -3.50 -9.67 -5.71
N ASN A 182 -4.52 -8.82 -5.58
CA ASN A 182 -5.77 -8.94 -6.32
C ASN A 182 -5.55 -8.84 -7.84
N HIS A 183 -4.76 -7.87 -8.28
CA HIS A 183 -4.40 -7.70 -9.68
C HIS A 183 -3.67 -8.93 -10.24
N HIS A 184 -2.68 -9.45 -9.52
CA HIS A 184 -1.94 -10.65 -9.94
C HIS A 184 -2.83 -11.90 -10.00
N ALA A 185 -3.74 -12.08 -9.04
CA ALA A 185 -4.71 -13.17 -9.04
C ALA A 185 -5.62 -13.10 -10.27
N TYR A 186 -6.12 -11.91 -10.61
CA TYR A 186 -6.98 -11.69 -11.77
C TYR A 186 -6.23 -11.92 -13.08
N ALA A 187 -5.03 -11.36 -13.23
CA ALA A 187 -4.19 -11.55 -14.42
C ALA A 187 -3.85 -13.03 -14.64
N SER A 188 -3.53 -13.78 -13.57
CA SER A 188 -3.26 -15.21 -13.64
C SER A 188 -4.48 -16.00 -14.08
N ARG A 189 -5.69 -15.62 -13.65
CA ARG A 189 -6.93 -16.27 -14.07
C ARG A 189 -7.25 -16.01 -15.54
N LEU A 190 -6.96 -14.81 -16.06
CA LEU A 190 -7.15 -14.50 -17.49
C LEU A 190 -6.17 -15.24 -18.40
N ALA A 191 -5.00 -15.64 -17.87
CA ALA A 191 -3.97 -16.35 -18.61
C ALA A 191 -4.13 -17.89 -18.60
N ALA A 192 -5.05 -18.43 -17.79
CA ALA A 192 -5.31 -19.86 -17.62
C ALA A 192 -6.41 -20.37 -18.57
#